data_AF-A0A285R0U7-F1
#
_entry.id   AF-A0A285R0U7-F1
#
_cell.length_a   1.000
_cell.length_b   1.000
_cell.length_c   1.000
_cell.angle_alpha   90.00
_cell.angle_beta   90.00
_cell.angle_gamma   90.00
#
_symmetry.space_group_name_H-M   'P 1'
#
loop_
_entity.id
_entity.type
_entity.pdbx_description
1 polymer ?
#
loop_
_entity_poly.entity_id
_entity_poly.type
_entity_poly.pdbx_seq_one_letter_code
_entity_poly.pdbx_strand_id
1 'polypeptide(L)'
;MSETAERTDPKLWEKVKKKIIAGDKGGEKGEWSARKAQMAVAEYKKQGGGYKGEKDADNSLHQWSEEDWGTKSGKKSGDTHERYLPKKAREALTDKEYARTTAKKRADTKKGKQHSKQPKDVADKAAPFRDHRSKAELYEAAKKRDIPGRSKMSKEQLAKALHA
;
A
#
# COMPACT_ATOMS: atom_id res chain seq x y z
N MET A 1 18.26 2.05 -1.04
CA MET A 1 17.36 2.73 -2.00
C MET A 1 16.62 1.61 -2.69
N SER A 2 15.29 1.52 -2.60
CA SER A 2 14.52 0.51 -3.33
C SER A 2 14.68 0.76 -4.83
N GLU A 3 15.67 0.15 -5.48
CA GLU A 3 15.86 0.30 -6.92
C GLU A 3 14.75 -0.47 -7.63
N THR A 4 13.65 0.23 -7.90
CA THR A 4 12.70 -0.23 -8.90
C THR A 4 13.47 -0.41 -10.21
N ALA A 5 13.49 -1.63 -10.74
CA ALA A 5 14.19 -1.96 -11.98
C ALA A 5 13.89 -0.92 -13.07
N GLU A 6 14.96 -0.40 -13.69
CA GLU A 6 14.88 0.64 -14.70
C GLU A 6 14.27 0.09 -15.98
N ARG A 7 13.36 0.84 -16.61
CA ARG A 7 12.78 0.42 -17.89
C ARG A 7 13.81 0.62 -19.01
N THR A 8 14.04 -0.42 -19.81
CA THR A 8 14.99 -0.33 -20.94
C THR A 8 14.52 0.58 -22.05
N ASP A 9 13.20 0.75 -22.21
CA ASP A 9 12.62 1.67 -23.18
C ASP A 9 11.51 2.54 -22.54
N PRO A 10 11.89 3.71 -22.00
CA PRO A 10 10.93 4.65 -21.42
C PRO A 10 9.91 5.20 -22.43
N LYS A 11 10.27 5.33 -23.71
CA LYS A 11 9.38 5.87 -24.75
C LYS A 11 8.27 4.87 -25.09
N LEU A 12 8.63 3.59 -25.23
CA LEU A 12 7.68 2.51 -25.39
C LEU A 12 6.73 2.42 -24.19
N TRP A 13 7.26 2.53 -22.97
CA TRP A 13 6.46 2.52 -21.76
C TRP A 13 5.40 3.63 -21.76
N GLU A 14 5.78 4.87 -22.06
CA GLU A 14 4.83 5.99 -22.09
C GLU A 14 3.76 5.81 -23.19
N LYS A 15 4.13 5.25 -24.35
CA LYS A 15 3.16 4.91 -25.41
C LYS A 15 2.15 3.86 -24.94
N VAL A 16 2.62 2.77 -24.34
CA VAL A 16 1.76 1.71 -23.80
C VAL A 16 0.87 2.24 -22.69
N LYS A 17 1.42 3.00 -21.75
CA LYS A 17 0.68 3.62 -20.64
C LYS A 17 -0.44 4.51 -21.15
N LYS A 18 -0.17 5.41 -22.11
CA LYS A 18 -1.20 6.27 -22.72
C LYS A 18 -2.31 5.46 -23.38
N LYS A 19 -1.96 4.41 -24.15
CA LYS A 19 -2.93 3.52 -24.81
C LYS A 19 -3.85 2.82 -23.79
N ILE A 20 -3.28 2.31 -22.70
CA ILE A 20 -4.04 1.60 -21.66
C ILE A 20 -4.93 2.57 -20.86
N ILE A 21 -4.43 3.76 -20.52
CA ILE A 21 -5.22 4.79 -19.82
C ILE A 21 -6.44 5.20 -20.66
N ALA A 22 -6.27 5.38 -21.97
CA ALA A 22 -7.35 5.78 -22.88
C ALA A 22 -8.43 4.71 -23.09
N GLY A 23 -8.16 3.44 -22.75
CA GLY A 23 -9.12 2.36 -22.80
C GLY A 23 -10.09 2.34 -21.62
N ASP A 24 -11.20 1.64 -21.79
CA ASP A 24 -12.23 1.33 -20.79
C ASP A 24 -11.98 0.01 -20.04
N LYS A 25 -10.93 -0.74 -20.44
CA LYS A 25 -10.55 -2.00 -19.79
C LYS A 25 -9.67 -1.77 -18.57
N GLY A 26 -10.03 -2.44 -17.47
CA GLY A 26 -9.25 -2.44 -16.23
C GLY A 26 -9.49 -1.22 -15.34
N GLY A 27 -10.50 -0.40 -15.60
CA GLY A 27 -10.85 0.78 -14.80
C GLY A 27 -11.51 1.83 -15.68
N GLU A 28 -11.92 2.95 -15.08
CA GLU A 28 -12.58 4.02 -15.83
C GLU A 28 -11.68 4.61 -16.91
N LYS A 29 -12.30 5.02 -18.02
CA LYS A 29 -11.61 5.61 -19.18
C LYS A 29 -10.88 6.89 -18.76
N GLY A 30 -9.61 7.01 -19.13
CA GLY A 30 -8.78 8.16 -18.77
C GLY A 30 -8.11 8.07 -17.40
N GLU A 31 -8.44 7.07 -16.58
CA GLU A 31 -7.83 6.89 -15.26
C GLU A 31 -6.72 5.83 -15.24
N TRP A 32 -5.83 5.98 -14.27
CA TRP A 32 -4.83 4.97 -13.94
C TRP A 32 -5.28 4.13 -12.74
N SER A 33 -5.39 2.82 -12.95
CA SER A 33 -5.78 1.85 -11.93
C SER A 33 -4.72 0.76 -11.77
N ALA A 34 -4.80 -0.02 -10.68
CA ALA A 34 -3.92 -1.17 -10.48
C ALA A 34 -4.03 -2.21 -11.61
N ARG A 35 -5.26 -2.46 -12.10
CA ARG A 35 -5.47 -3.41 -13.21
C ARG A 35 -4.92 -2.88 -14.52
N LYS A 36 -5.05 -1.58 -14.79
CA LYS A 36 -4.40 -0.92 -15.92
C LYS A 36 -2.87 -0.97 -15.80
N ALA A 37 -2.31 -0.82 -14.61
CA ALA A 37 -0.88 -1.00 -14.37
C ALA A 37 -0.41 -2.42 -14.74
N GLN A 38 -1.14 -3.45 -14.31
CA GLN A 38 -0.84 -4.84 -14.69
C GLN A 38 -0.89 -5.03 -16.22
N MET A 39 -1.93 -4.50 -16.88
CA MET A 39 -2.08 -4.59 -18.34
C MET A 39 -0.96 -3.85 -19.07
N ALA A 40 -0.57 -2.65 -18.61
CA ALA A 40 0.52 -1.90 -19.19
C ALA A 40 1.86 -2.63 -19.05
N VAL A 41 2.14 -3.27 -17.90
CA VAL A 41 3.34 -4.10 -17.73
C VAL A 41 3.35 -5.29 -18.69
N ALA A 42 2.21 -5.98 -18.84
CA ALA A 42 2.09 -7.11 -19.76
C ALA A 42 2.29 -6.67 -21.23
N GLU A 43 1.62 -5.59 -21.64
CA GLU A 43 1.72 -5.05 -23.00
C GLU A 43 3.11 -4.48 -23.30
N TYR A 44 3.74 -3.80 -22.34
CA TYR A 44 5.11 -3.30 -22.48
C TYR A 44 6.09 -4.45 -22.74
N LYS A 45 6.01 -5.53 -21.95
CA LYS A 45 6.83 -6.73 -22.17
C LYS A 45 6.54 -7.39 -23.51
N LYS A 46 5.26 -7.48 -23.90
CA LYS A 46 4.84 -8.03 -25.19
C LYS A 46 5.41 -7.25 -26.37
N GLN A 47 5.54 -5.93 -26.24
CA GLN A 47 6.15 -5.07 -27.26
C GLN A 47 7.69 -4.99 -27.18
N GLY A 48 8.34 -5.90 -26.45
CA GLY A 48 9.80 -5.97 -26.34
C GLY A 48 10.41 -5.10 -25.23
N GLY A 49 9.58 -4.48 -24.40
CA GLY A 49 10.01 -3.69 -23.25
C GLY A 49 10.63 -4.55 -22.15
N GLY A 50 11.86 -4.22 -21.75
CA GLY A 50 12.59 -4.89 -20.69
C GLY A 50 12.77 -4.02 -19.44
N TYR A 51 13.41 -4.63 -18.44
CA TYR A 51 13.82 -3.98 -17.20
C TYR A 51 15.29 -4.31 -16.92
N LYS A 52 16.07 -3.32 -16.49
CA LYS A 52 17.47 -3.42 -16.05
C LYS A 52 17.54 -3.23 -14.53
N GLY A 53 18.52 -3.88 -13.92
CA GLY A 53 18.70 -3.88 -12.47
C GLY A 53 18.16 -5.16 -11.82
N GLU A 54 18.80 -5.54 -10.73
CA GLU A 54 18.37 -6.68 -9.93
C GLU A 54 17.07 -6.34 -9.21
N LYS A 55 16.19 -7.34 -9.09
CA LYS A 55 15.06 -7.22 -8.18
C LYS A 55 15.60 -7.44 -6.78
N ASP A 56 15.48 -6.42 -5.94
CA ASP A 56 15.71 -6.60 -4.51
C ASP A 56 14.77 -7.69 -3.99
N ALA A 57 15.36 -8.73 -3.41
CA ALA A 57 14.61 -9.83 -2.80
C ALA A 57 13.80 -9.34 -1.60
N ASP A 58 14.26 -8.31 -0.89
CA ASP A 58 13.59 -7.69 0.26
C ASP A 58 12.88 -6.37 -0.12
N ASN A 59 12.11 -6.40 -1.20
CA ASN A 59 11.34 -5.22 -1.61
C ASN A 59 10.01 -5.10 -0.85
N SER A 60 9.48 -3.88 -0.76
CA SER A 60 8.25 -3.58 -0.02
C SER A 60 7.01 -4.34 -0.51
N LEU A 61 6.95 -4.71 -1.80
CA LEU A 61 5.83 -5.48 -2.35
C LEU A 61 5.91 -6.95 -1.89
N HIS A 62 7.13 -7.50 -1.81
CA HIS A 62 7.35 -8.83 -1.24
C HIS A 62 6.94 -8.85 0.23
N GLN A 63 7.42 -7.91 1.03
CA GLN A 63 7.01 -7.77 2.44
C GLN A 63 5.48 -7.64 2.58
N TRP A 64 4.85 -6.81 1.75
CA TRP A 64 3.38 -6.66 1.74
C TRP A 64 2.66 -7.98 1.40
N SER A 65 3.21 -8.78 0.49
CA SER A 65 2.62 -10.06 0.05
C SER A 65 2.74 -11.19 1.08
N GLU A 66 3.76 -11.14 1.94
CA GLU A 66 3.96 -12.12 3.01
C GLU A 66 3.07 -11.85 4.23
N GLU A 67 2.46 -10.68 4.32
CA GLU A 67 1.58 -10.36 5.43
C GLU A 67 0.27 -11.16 5.37
N ASP A 68 -0.15 -11.64 6.54
CA ASP A 68 -1.48 -12.22 6.75
C ASP A 68 -2.52 -11.08 6.76
N TRP A 69 -2.99 -10.72 5.57
CA TRP A 69 -4.07 -9.78 5.36
C TRP A 69 -5.43 -10.45 5.55
N GLY A 70 -6.29 -9.84 6.37
CA GLY A 70 -7.60 -10.41 6.63
C GLY A 70 -8.53 -9.49 7.40
N THR A 71 -9.69 -10.03 7.75
CA THR A 71 -10.64 -9.46 8.71
C THR A 71 -10.48 -10.18 10.05
N LYS A 72 -11.02 -9.60 11.13
CA LYS A 72 -11.03 -10.24 12.44
C LYS A 72 -11.88 -11.53 12.46
N SER A 73 -12.96 -11.57 11.70
CA SER A 73 -13.82 -12.77 11.61
C SER A 73 -13.33 -13.85 10.65
N GLY A 74 -12.31 -13.57 9.83
CA GLY A 74 -11.89 -14.44 8.71
C GLY A 74 -12.82 -14.42 7.50
N LYS A 75 -13.98 -13.75 7.59
CA LYS A 75 -14.92 -13.60 6.47
C LYS A 75 -14.42 -12.56 5.47
N LYS A 76 -14.83 -12.70 4.21
CA LYS A 76 -14.47 -11.73 3.16
C LYS A 76 -14.97 -10.35 3.54
N SER A 77 -14.06 -9.37 3.46
CA SER A 77 -14.40 -7.97 3.71
C SER A 77 -15.44 -7.43 2.72
N GLY A 78 -15.56 -8.01 1.52
CA GLY A 78 -16.60 -7.65 0.55
C GLY A 78 -18.01 -7.87 1.11
N ASP A 79 -18.19 -8.96 1.87
CA ASP A 79 -19.49 -9.40 2.35
C ASP A 79 -19.85 -8.74 3.70
N THR A 80 -18.87 -8.61 4.60
CA THR A 80 -19.10 -8.12 5.97
C THR A 80 -18.81 -6.63 6.14
N HIS A 81 -18.14 -6.03 5.17
CA HIS A 81 -17.54 -4.69 5.24
C HIS A 81 -16.65 -4.46 6.47
N GLU A 82 -16.10 -5.54 7.02
CA GLU A 82 -15.08 -5.48 8.06
C GLU A 82 -13.80 -4.80 7.57
N ARG A 83 -12.99 -4.32 8.52
CA ARG A 83 -11.70 -3.77 8.17
C ARG A 83 -10.74 -4.87 7.74
N TYR A 84 -10.24 -4.71 6.52
CA TYR A 84 -9.18 -5.55 5.95
C TYR A 84 -7.83 -4.91 6.33
N LEU A 85 -7.07 -5.60 7.16
CA LEU A 85 -5.84 -5.11 7.78
C LEU A 85 -4.84 -6.27 7.91
N PRO A 86 -3.52 -5.98 7.96
CA PRO A 86 -2.56 -7.03 8.24
C PRO A 86 -2.71 -7.52 9.68
N LYS A 87 -2.35 -8.77 9.93
CA LYS A 87 -2.55 -9.45 11.23
C LYS A 87 -2.00 -8.65 12.41
N LYS A 88 -0.77 -8.16 12.31
CA LYS A 88 -0.14 -7.34 13.37
C LYS A 88 -0.94 -6.07 13.69
N ALA A 89 -1.50 -5.43 12.67
CA ALA A 89 -2.39 -4.28 12.88
C ALA A 89 -3.70 -4.69 13.56
N ARG A 90 -4.29 -5.83 13.19
CA ARG A 90 -5.50 -6.35 13.83
C ARG A 90 -5.27 -6.64 15.31
N GLU A 91 -4.15 -7.26 15.66
CA GLU A 91 -3.78 -7.62 17.03
C GLU A 91 -3.43 -6.40 17.89
N ALA A 92 -2.89 -5.34 17.29
CA ALA A 92 -2.60 -4.10 18.00
C ALA A 92 -3.87 -3.30 18.37
N LEU A 93 -5.00 -3.55 17.69
CA LEU A 93 -6.27 -2.89 17.98
C LEU A 93 -7.04 -3.64 19.06
N THR A 94 -7.59 -2.90 20.02
CA THR A 94 -8.60 -3.42 20.92
C THR A 94 -9.88 -3.74 20.15
N ASP A 95 -10.70 -4.61 20.73
CA ASP A 95 -12.00 -4.99 20.19
C ASP A 95 -12.90 -3.79 19.89
N LYS A 96 -12.88 -2.80 20.79
CA LYS A 96 -13.63 -1.55 20.64
C LYS A 96 -13.10 -0.70 19.48
N GLU A 97 -11.79 -0.58 19.32
CA GLU A 97 -11.17 0.15 18.22
C GLU A 97 -11.49 -0.51 16.88
N TYR A 98 -11.30 -1.83 16.77
CA TYR A 98 -11.61 -2.60 15.56
C TYR A 98 -13.11 -2.50 15.19
N ALA A 99 -14.00 -2.63 16.18
CA ALA A 99 -15.44 -2.48 15.97
C ALA A 99 -15.80 -1.07 15.48
N ARG A 100 -15.23 -0.01 16.08
CA ARG A 100 -15.49 1.38 15.67
C ARG A 100 -15.01 1.64 14.24
N THR A 101 -13.81 1.20 13.87
CA THR A 101 -13.31 1.39 12.50
C THR A 101 -14.08 0.55 11.46
N THR A 102 -14.60 -0.60 11.85
CA THR A 102 -15.48 -1.42 11.01
C THR A 102 -16.85 -0.77 10.83
N ALA A 103 -17.45 -0.26 11.91
CA ALA A 103 -18.71 0.47 11.85
C ALA A 103 -18.61 1.70 10.94
N LYS A 104 -17.49 2.45 11.02
CA LYS A 104 -17.22 3.56 10.10
C LYS A 104 -17.17 3.12 8.64
N LYS A 105 -16.49 1.99 8.35
CA LYS A 105 -16.44 1.42 7.00
C LYS A 105 -17.82 1.02 6.50
N ARG A 106 -18.60 0.28 7.30
CA ARG A 106 -19.99 -0.08 6.98
C ARG A 106 -20.85 1.14 6.67
N ALA A 107 -20.75 2.19 7.49
CA ALA A 107 -21.51 3.42 7.27
C ALA A 107 -21.11 4.15 5.99
N ASP A 108 -19.83 4.22 5.65
CA ASP A 108 -19.36 4.80 4.39
C ASP A 108 -19.77 3.96 3.18
N THR A 109 -19.67 2.63 3.28
CA THR A 109 -20.10 1.71 2.21
C THR A 109 -21.61 1.82 1.97
N LYS A 110 -22.43 1.92 3.01
CA LYS A 110 -23.88 2.17 2.88
C LYS A 110 -24.19 3.49 2.17
N LYS A 111 -23.29 4.48 2.27
CA LYS A 111 -23.38 5.77 1.57
C LYS A 111 -22.81 5.71 0.14
N GLY A 112 -22.51 4.52 -0.40
CA GLY A 112 -21.96 4.34 -1.73
C GLY A 112 -20.51 4.81 -1.89
N LYS A 113 -19.80 5.07 -0.78
CA LYS A 113 -18.41 5.54 -0.88
C LYS A 113 -17.48 4.40 -1.25
N GLN A 114 -16.74 4.57 -2.34
CA GLN A 114 -15.67 3.64 -2.76
C GLN A 114 -14.56 3.53 -1.70
N HIS A 115 -14.28 4.61 -0.98
CA HIS A 115 -13.23 4.66 0.04
C HIS A 115 -13.76 5.15 1.38
N SER A 116 -13.34 4.45 2.44
CA SER A 116 -13.63 4.82 3.82
C SER A 116 -12.34 5.13 4.57
N LYS A 117 -12.24 6.31 5.17
CA LYS A 117 -11.13 6.67 6.07
C LYS A 117 -11.36 6.05 7.44
N GLN A 118 -10.30 5.46 8.02
CA GLN A 118 -10.34 5.01 9.41
C GLN A 118 -10.44 6.21 10.35
N PRO A 119 -11.06 6.07 11.54
CA PRO A 119 -10.94 7.07 12.60
C PRO A 119 -9.45 7.37 12.88
N LYS A 120 -9.11 8.65 13.11
CA LYS A 120 -7.70 9.11 13.13
C LYS A 120 -6.85 8.32 14.13
N ASP A 121 -7.31 8.17 15.36
CA ASP A 121 -6.62 7.42 16.40
C ASP A 121 -6.38 5.94 16.05
N VAL A 122 -7.35 5.28 15.42
CA VAL A 122 -7.17 3.90 14.90
C VAL A 122 -6.20 3.86 13.74
N ALA A 123 -6.26 4.87 12.85
CA ALA A 123 -5.38 4.97 11.70
C ALA A 123 -3.92 5.13 12.15
N ASP A 124 -3.65 6.05 13.08
CA ASP A 124 -2.32 6.33 13.61
C ASP A 124 -1.75 5.09 14.32
N LYS A 125 -2.58 4.34 15.05
CA LYS A 125 -2.17 3.08 15.71
C LYS A 125 -1.88 1.95 14.72
N ALA A 126 -2.63 1.87 13.61
CA ALA A 126 -2.46 0.84 12.59
C ALA A 126 -1.38 1.18 11.54
N ALA A 127 -1.05 2.46 11.35
CA ALA A 127 -0.17 2.93 10.29
C ALA A 127 1.25 2.33 10.33
N PRO A 128 1.92 2.19 11.50
CA PRO A 128 3.26 1.59 11.55
C PRO A 128 3.30 0.15 11.05
N PHE A 129 2.21 -0.61 11.25
CA PHE A 129 2.11 -2.00 10.80
C PHE A 129 1.83 -2.15 9.30
N ARG A 130 1.61 -1.04 8.59
CA ARG A 130 1.36 -1.01 7.14
C ARG A 130 2.51 -0.35 6.39
N ASP A 131 3.58 -0.03 7.11
CA ASP A 131 4.73 0.69 6.60
C ASP A 131 5.87 -0.27 6.30
N HIS A 132 6.01 -0.64 5.04
CA HIS A 132 7.04 -1.57 4.55
C HIS A 132 8.34 -0.86 4.14
N ARG A 133 8.51 0.42 4.48
CA ARG A 133 9.77 1.11 4.23
C ARG A 133 10.90 0.43 5.01
N SER A 134 12.08 0.37 4.42
CA SER A 134 13.29 -0.12 5.07
C SER A 134 13.65 0.77 6.27
N LYS A 135 14.46 0.24 7.21
CA LYS A 135 14.95 1.04 8.35
C LYS A 135 15.67 2.30 7.87
N ALA A 136 16.45 2.21 6.80
CA ALA A 136 17.16 3.35 6.21
C ALA A 136 16.20 4.42 5.68
N GLU A 137 15.15 4.02 4.96
CA GLU A 137 14.14 4.96 4.44
C GLU A 137 13.33 5.62 5.58
N LEU A 138 13.00 4.85 6.61
CA LEU A 138 12.35 5.38 7.81
C LEU A 138 13.29 6.34 8.56
N TYR A 139 14.58 6.02 8.65
CA TYR A 139 15.57 6.91 9.27
C TYR A 139 15.71 8.23 8.50
N GLU A 140 15.80 8.19 7.17
CA GLU A 140 15.87 9.39 6.34
C GLU A 140 14.58 10.21 6.42
N ALA A 141 13.41 9.56 6.45
CA ALA A 141 12.15 10.25 6.69
C ALA A 141 12.10 10.90 8.08
N ALA A 142 12.60 10.21 9.12
CA ALA A 142 12.67 10.73 10.48
C ALA A 142 13.66 11.90 10.61
N LYS A 143 14.77 11.84 9.88
CA LYS A 143 15.75 12.93 9.77
C LYS A 143 15.13 14.17 9.12
N LYS A 144 14.38 14.01 8.03
CA LYS A 144 13.67 15.13 7.36
C LYS A 144 12.61 15.80 8.23
N ARG A 145 12.13 15.13 9.27
CA ARG A 145 11.16 15.66 10.24
C ARG A 145 11.80 16.03 11.58
N ASP A 146 13.13 16.06 11.65
CA ASP A 146 13.90 16.38 12.85
C ASP A 146 13.49 15.58 14.10
N ILE A 147 13.13 14.31 13.93
CA ILE A 147 12.72 13.44 15.05
C ILE A 147 13.93 13.23 15.98
N PRO A 148 13.83 13.62 17.27
CA PRO A 148 14.91 13.44 18.23
C PRO A 148 15.13 11.96 18.55
N GLY A 149 16.38 11.57 18.81
CA GLY A 149 16.72 10.19 19.17
C GLY A 149 16.60 9.16 18.03
N ARG A 150 16.25 9.58 16.79
CA ARG A 150 16.08 8.71 15.61
C ARG A 150 17.25 7.73 15.36
N SER A 151 18.48 8.10 15.70
CA SER A 151 19.66 7.25 15.50
C SER A 151 19.68 6.01 16.40
N LYS A 152 18.97 6.05 17.54
CA LYS A 152 18.87 4.93 18.49
C LYS A 152 17.61 4.08 18.26
N MET A 153 16.73 4.48 17.33
CA MET A 153 15.44 3.82 17.12
C MET A 153 15.55 2.55 16.25
N SER A 154 14.77 1.53 16.59
CA SER A 154 14.50 0.35 15.74
C SER A 154 13.66 0.73 14.52
N LYS A 155 13.48 -0.21 13.58
CA LYS A 155 12.58 -0.03 12.42
C LYS A 155 11.17 0.31 12.88
N GLU A 156 10.64 -0.44 13.86
CA GLU A 156 9.29 -0.22 14.40
C GLU A 156 9.18 1.11 15.14
N GLN A 157 10.21 1.49 15.90
CA GLN A 157 10.24 2.77 16.61
C GLN A 157 10.28 3.95 15.65
N LEU A 158 11.05 3.87 14.57
CA LEU A 158 11.07 4.89 13.51
C LEU A 158 9.71 4.98 12.81
N ALA A 159 9.12 3.85 12.43
CA ALA A 159 7.80 3.82 11.82
C ALA A 159 6.75 4.45 12.75
N LYS A 160 6.75 4.06 14.03
CA LYS A 160 5.85 4.63 15.04
C LYS A 160 6.05 6.13 15.21
N ALA A 161 7.29 6.60 15.32
CA ALA A 161 7.59 8.03 15.47
C ALA A 161 7.18 8.86 14.23
N LEU A 162 7.17 8.25 13.05
CA LEU A 162 6.73 8.89 11.81
C LEU A 162 5.20 8.95 11.63
N HIS A 163 4.46 8.12 12.36
CA HIS A 163 2.99 8.08 12.29
C HIS A 163 2.31 8.59 13.58
N ALA A 164 3.11 9.00 14.58
CA ALA A 164 2.67 9.72 15.76
C ALA A 164 2.40 11.19 15.42
#